data_AF-X6D4U9-F1
#
_entry.id   AF-X6D4U9-F1
#
_cell.length_a   1.000
_cell.length_b   1.000
_cell.length_c   1.000
_cell.angle_alpha   90.00
_cell.angle_beta   90.00
_cell.angle_gamma   90.00
#
_symmetry.space_group_name_H-M   'P 1'
#
loop_
_entity.id
_entity.type
_entity.pdbx_description
1 polymer ?
#
loop_
_entity_poly.entity_id
_entity_poly.type
_entity_poly.pdbx_seq_one_letter_code
_entity_poly.pdbx_strand_id
1 'polypeptide(L)'
;MLRKETAISRGKLVMDSHAGIASLPVAGADRTVLINAANAAFAAVLDRIEPNNEALTRSLWDAGDYVDNQLFTDLITPDKLPIRRDEVAYHIDVFLVHHVIGLATEADGEAAESRS
;
A
#
# COMPACT_ATOMS: atom_id res chain seq x y z
N MET A 1 59.50 17.98 -0.90
CA MET A 1 58.28 18.72 -0.49
C MET A 1 57.09 18.07 -1.19
N LEU A 2 56.07 17.73 -0.42
CA LEU A 2 55.01 16.76 -0.69
C LEU A 2 54.19 17.01 -1.98
N ARG A 3 53.82 15.90 -2.63
CA ARG A 3 52.80 15.79 -3.68
C ARG A 3 51.46 16.31 -3.12
N LYS A 4 50.75 17.16 -3.86
CA LYS A 4 49.35 17.47 -3.55
C LYS A 4 48.45 16.45 -4.23
N GLU A 5 47.73 15.74 -3.40
CA GLU A 5 46.79 14.68 -3.73
C GLU A 5 45.54 15.21 -4.45
N THR A 6 45.06 14.36 -5.34
CA THR A 6 43.74 14.34 -5.95
C THR A 6 42.64 14.39 -4.90
N ALA A 7 41.71 15.33 -5.05
CA ALA A 7 40.38 15.24 -4.44
C ALA A 7 39.34 15.36 -5.55
N ILE A 8 38.93 14.21 -6.10
CA ILE A 8 37.66 14.08 -6.82
C ILE A 8 36.59 14.24 -5.75
N SER A 9 36.09 15.47 -5.57
CA SER A 9 34.84 15.69 -4.87
C SER A 9 33.74 15.10 -5.75
N ARG A 10 33.40 13.82 -5.52
CA ARG A 10 32.12 13.27 -5.97
C ARG A 10 31.06 14.03 -5.19
N GLY A 11 30.66 15.16 -5.76
CA GLY A 11 29.51 15.93 -5.32
C GLY A 11 28.32 14.99 -5.31
N LYS A 12 28.03 14.47 -4.12
CA LYS A 12 26.69 14.32 -3.57
C LYS A 12 25.67 13.92 -4.65
N LEU A 13 25.54 12.61 -4.88
CA LEU A 13 24.21 12.07 -5.17
C LEU A 13 23.36 12.47 -3.97
N VAL A 14 22.73 13.65 -4.05
CA VAL A 14 21.50 13.91 -3.32
C VAL A 14 20.51 12.95 -3.95
N MET A 15 20.56 11.70 -3.52
CA MET A 15 19.39 10.85 -3.55
C MET A 15 18.41 11.61 -2.67
N ASP A 16 17.47 12.33 -3.28
CA ASP A 16 16.47 13.10 -2.56
C ASP A 16 15.80 12.16 -1.58
N SER A 17 16.24 12.32 -0.34
CA SER A 17 15.81 11.62 0.83
C SER A 17 14.34 12.01 1.06
N HIS A 18 13.46 11.02 1.28
CA HIS A 18 12.06 11.17 1.73
C HIS A 18 11.02 11.48 0.64
N ALA A 19 10.85 10.63 -0.37
CA ALA A 19 9.60 10.65 -1.17
C ALA A 19 8.41 10.44 -0.21
N GLY A 20 7.62 11.50 -0.01
CA GLY A 20 6.56 11.57 0.98
C GLY A 20 5.25 11.97 0.31
N ILE A 21 4.16 11.42 0.84
CA ILE A 21 2.82 11.78 0.43
C ILE A 21 2.49 13.10 1.12
N ALA A 22 2.37 14.16 0.33
CA ALA A 22 2.18 15.53 0.82
C ALA A 22 0.72 16.01 0.76
N SER A 23 -0.14 15.33 0.00
CA SER A 23 -1.53 15.73 -0.20
C SER A 23 -2.42 14.54 -0.53
N LEU A 24 -3.72 14.69 -0.27
CA LEU A 24 -4.78 13.78 -0.73
C LEU A 24 -5.66 14.47 -1.77
N PRO A 25 -6.24 13.71 -2.73
CA PRO A 25 -5.99 12.28 -2.98
C PRO A 25 -4.56 12.03 -3.45
N VAL A 26 -4.02 10.85 -3.17
CA VAL A 26 -2.68 10.48 -3.64
C VAL A 26 -2.71 10.38 -5.16
N ALA A 27 -1.70 10.94 -5.83
CA ALA A 27 -1.64 10.98 -7.28
C ALA A 27 -0.30 10.50 -7.83
N GLY A 28 -0.29 10.21 -9.13
CA GLY A 28 0.94 9.94 -9.89
C GLY A 28 1.74 8.75 -9.37
N ALA A 29 3.05 8.94 -9.26
CA ALA A 29 3.99 7.87 -8.93
C ALA A 29 3.76 7.29 -7.53
N ASP A 30 3.35 8.12 -6.56
CA ASP A 30 3.11 7.66 -5.19
C ASP A 30 1.88 6.74 -5.13
N ARG A 31 0.79 7.11 -5.83
CA ARG A 31 -0.40 6.25 -5.94
C ARG A 31 -0.05 4.89 -6.56
N THR A 32 0.77 4.90 -7.61
CA THR A 32 1.22 3.67 -8.29
C THR A 32 1.99 2.76 -7.33
N VAL A 33 2.90 3.32 -6.53
CA VAL A 33 3.67 2.55 -5.55
C VAL A 33 2.76 1.95 -4.47
N LEU A 34 1.80 2.73 -3.96
CA LEU A 34 0.87 2.24 -2.95
C LEU A 34 -0.06 1.14 -3.48
N ILE A 35 -0.55 1.25 -4.72
CA ILE A 35 -1.36 0.21 -5.36
C ILE A 35 -0.57 -1.09 -5.48
N ASN A 36 0.70 -1.01 -5.87
CA ASN A 36 1.56 -2.18 -5.96
C ASN A 36 1.78 -2.83 -4.58
N ALA A 37 1.99 -2.02 -3.53
CA ALA A 37 2.10 -2.50 -2.17
C ALA A 37 0.80 -3.17 -1.69
N ALA A 38 -0.35 -2.56 -1.97
CA ALA A 38 -1.66 -3.10 -1.61
C ALA A 38 -1.94 -4.44 -2.31
N ASN A 39 -1.65 -4.56 -3.61
CA ASN A 39 -1.80 -5.83 -4.34
C ASN A 39 -0.88 -6.93 -3.80
N ALA A 40 0.37 -6.60 -3.47
CA ALA A 40 1.31 -7.57 -2.91
C ALA A 40 0.86 -8.05 -1.52
N ALA A 41 0.45 -7.11 -0.66
CA ALA A 41 -0.09 -7.42 0.66
C ALA A 41 -1.40 -8.22 0.56
N PHE A 42 -2.28 -7.88 -0.39
CA PHE A 42 -3.53 -8.60 -0.63
C PHE A 42 -3.25 -10.08 -0.94
N ALA A 43 -2.34 -10.35 -1.88
CA ALA A 43 -1.96 -11.71 -2.23
C ALA A 43 -1.40 -12.47 -1.02
N ALA A 44 -0.47 -11.87 -0.27
CA ALA A 44 0.14 -12.49 0.91
C ALA A 44 -0.89 -12.76 2.03
N VAL A 45 -1.84 -11.86 2.22
CA VAL A 45 -2.93 -12.05 3.20
C VAL A 45 -3.88 -13.15 2.74
N LEU A 46 -4.28 -13.14 1.47
CA LEU A 46 -5.21 -14.11 0.92
C LEU A 46 -4.68 -15.54 1.07
N ASP A 47 -3.39 -15.73 0.74
CA ASP A 47 -2.69 -17.01 0.92
C ASP A 47 -2.64 -17.45 2.39
N ARG A 48 -2.60 -16.51 3.34
CA ARG A 48 -2.50 -16.80 4.78
C ARG A 48 -3.85 -17.11 5.44
N ILE A 49 -4.92 -16.46 5.01
CA ILE A 49 -6.24 -16.62 5.64
C ILE A 49 -7.08 -17.72 5.01
N GLU A 50 -6.73 -18.17 3.80
CA GLU A 50 -7.37 -19.28 3.07
C GLU A 50 -8.92 -19.18 3.08
N PRO A 51 -9.51 -18.13 2.48
CA PRO A 51 -10.94 -17.89 2.57
C PRO A 51 -11.76 -18.94 1.81
N ASN A 52 -12.96 -19.25 2.31
CA ASN A 52 -13.82 -20.31 1.75
C ASN A 52 -14.17 -20.08 0.27
N ASN A 53 -14.31 -18.81 -0.15
CA ASN A 53 -14.66 -18.41 -1.50
C ASN A 53 -13.56 -17.53 -2.14
N GLU A 54 -12.30 -18.00 -2.13
CA GLU A 54 -11.12 -17.24 -2.58
C GLU A 54 -11.27 -16.54 -3.94
N ALA A 55 -11.84 -17.21 -4.94
CA ALA A 55 -12.03 -16.61 -6.26
C ALA A 55 -12.96 -15.38 -6.22
N LEU A 56 -14.02 -15.45 -5.42
CA LEU A 56 -14.97 -14.37 -5.22
C LEU A 56 -14.37 -13.25 -4.36
N THR A 57 -13.65 -13.60 -3.29
CA THR A 57 -12.88 -12.64 -2.49
C THR A 57 -11.90 -11.86 -3.38
N ARG A 58 -11.22 -12.53 -4.32
CA ARG A 58 -10.31 -11.89 -5.28
C ARG A 58 -11.05 -10.99 -6.28
N SER A 59 -12.28 -11.33 -6.69
CA SER A 59 -13.03 -10.45 -7.59
C SER A 59 -13.59 -9.20 -6.93
N LEU A 60 -13.77 -9.20 -5.61
CA LEU A 60 -14.20 -8.02 -4.85
C LEU A 60 -13.05 -7.05 -4.55
N TRP A 61 -11.79 -7.47 -4.72
CA TRP A 61 -10.63 -6.64 -4.41
C TRP A 61 -10.40 -5.54 -5.46
N ASP A 62 -10.39 -4.28 -5.00
CA ASP A 62 -9.98 -3.11 -5.77
C ASP A 62 -8.90 -2.34 -5.01
N ALA A 63 -7.64 -2.51 -5.43
CA ALA A 63 -6.51 -1.81 -4.83
C ALA A 63 -6.57 -0.28 -5.02
N GLY A 64 -7.21 0.19 -6.10
CA GLY A 64 -7.38 1.61 -6.36
C GLY A 64 -8.36 2.24 -5.38
N ASP A 65 -9.54 1.63 -5.21
CA ASP A 65 -10.52 2.07 -4.22
C ASP A 65 -9.97 2.00 -2.80
N TYR A 66 -9.27 0.90 -2.46
CA TYR A 66 -8.63 0.77 -1.16
C TYR A 66 -7.65 1.92 -0.89
N VAL A 67 -6.76 2.22 -1.84
CA VAL A 67 -5.80 3.32 -1.69
C VAL A 67 -6.51 4.67 -1.63
N ASP A 68 -7.51 4.93 -2.47
CA ASP A 68 -8.10 6.27 -2.58
C ASP A 68 -9.09 6.58 -1.46
N ASN A 69 -9.86 5.58 -0.99
CA ASN A 69 -11.03 5.79 -0.13
C ASN A 69 -10.94 5.11 1.24
N GLN A 70 -10.29 3.94 1.36
CA GLN A 70 -10.28 3.16 2.61
C GLN A 70 -9.05 3.47 3.46
N LEU A 71 -7.86 3.44 2.85
CA LEU A 71 -6.57 3.63 3.51
C LEU A 71 -6.50 4.95 4.30
N PHE A 72 -7.04 6.02 3.73
CA PHE A 72 -7.03 7.36 4.34
C PHE A 72 -8.17 7.58 5.34
N THR A 73 -9.23 6.78 5.27
CA THR A 73 -10.31 6.81 6.26
C THR A 73 -9.88 6.13 7.56
N ASP A 74 -9.20 4.99 7.44
CA ASP A 74 -8.91 4.14 8.61
C ASP A 74 -7.55 4.43 9.27
N LEU A 75 -6.56 4.92 8.51
CA LEU A 75 -5.17 4.98 8.96
C LEU A 75 -4.51 6.36 8.79
N ILE A 76 -4.69 7.01 7.64
CA ILE A 76 -3.92 8.20 7.26
C ILE A 76 -4.83 9.41 6.99
N THR A 77 -4.82 10.42 7.86
CA THR A 77 -5.68 11.61 7.74
C THR A 77 -4.89 12.84 7.27
N PRO A 78 -5.54 13.87 6.67
CA PRO A 78 -4.85 15.06 6.16
C PRO A 78 -3.96 15.80 7.17
N ASP A 79 -4.31 15.76 8.46
CA ASP A 79 -3.56 16.35 9.56
C ASP A 79 -2.24 15.62 9.89
N LYS A 80 -2.06 14.39 9.39
CA LYS A 80 -0.84 13.59 9.56
C LYS A 80 0.16 13.75 8.39
N LEU A 81 -0.14 14.63 7.42
CA LEU A 81 0.73 14.88 6.28
C LEU A 81 1.79 15.96 6.57
N PRO A 82 2.97 15.90 5.91
CA PRO A 82 3.40 14.86 4.97
C PRO A 82 3.84 13.58 5.70
N ILE A 83 3.53 12.41 5.13
CA ILE A 83 3.96 11.11 5.64
C ILE A 83 4.91 10.44 4.64
N ARG A 84 5.87 9.66 5.12
CA ARG A 84 6.79 8.95 4.23
C ARG A 84 6.04 7.86 3.46
N ARG A 85 6.30 7.73 2.17
CA ARG A 85 5.60 6.75 1.32
C ARG A 85 5.83 5.30 1.76
N ASP A 86 7.05 4.99 2.21
CA ASP A 86 7.38 3.65 2.73
C ASP A 86 6.72 3.36 4.08
N GLU A 87 6.50 4.38 4.90
CA GLU A 87 5.69 4.27 6.11
C GLU A 87 4.23 3.95 5.78
N VAL A 88 3.65 4.61 4.77
CA VAL A 88 2.29 4.26 4.29
C VAL A 88 2.25 2.84 3.72
N ALA A 89 3.25 2.44 2.93
CA ALA A 89 3.33 1.07 2.41
C ALA A 89 3.45 0.02 3.54
N TYR A 90 4.18 0.32 4.61
CA TYR A 90 4.24 -0.53 5.81
C TYR A 90 2.86 -0.64 6.47
N HIS A 91 2.11 0.46 6.59
CA HIS A 91 0.76 0.42 7.15
C HIS A 91 -0.19 -0.45 6.32
N ILE A 92 -0.10 -0.36 4.99
CA ILE A 92 -0.86 -1.26 4.09
C ILE A 92 -0.51 -2.72 4.42
N ASP A 93 0.78 -3.07 4.43
CA ASP A 93 1.23 -4.45 4.65
C ASP A 93 0.72 -5.06 5.96
N VAL A 94 0.75 -4.29 7.05
CA VAL A 94 0.37 -4.80 8.38
C VAL A 94 -1.13 -4.77 8.67
N PHE A 95 -1.88 -3.82 8.09
CA PHE A 95 -3.30 -3.61 8.42
C PHE A 95 -4.28 -4.11 7.35
N LEU A 96 -3.83 -4.39 6.13
CA LEU A 96 -4.72 -4.82 5.05
C LEU A 96 -5.48 -6.11 5.37
N VAL A 97 -4.97 -6.94 6.28
CA VAL A 97 -5.63 -8.17 6.74
C VAL A 97 -7.08 -7.96 7.16
N HIS A 98 -7.40 -6.85 7.82
CA HIS A 98 -8.77 -6.57 8.25
C HIS A 98 -9.72 -6.35 7.07
N HIS A 99 -9.25 -5.66 6.05
CA HIS A 99 -10.03 -5.42 4.84
C HIS A 99 -10.27 -6.73 4.07
N VAL A 100 -9.24 -7.56 3.90
CA VAL A 100 -9.40 -8.86 3.20
C VAL A 100 -10.35 -9.80 3.95
N ILE A 101 -10.34 -9.80 5.29
CA ILE A 101 -11.34 -10.53 6.08
C ILE A 101 -12.76 -10.02 5.81
N GLY A 102 -12.93 -8.69 5.66
CA GLY A 102 -14.20 -8.09 5.24
C GLY A 102 -14.67 -8.63 3.89
N LEU A 103 -13.80 -8.59 2.88
CA LEU A 103 -14.09 -9.12 1.53
C LEU A 103 -14.39 -10.63 1.54
N ALA A 104 -13.68 -11.40 2.37
CA ALA A 104 -13.94 -12.83 2.51
C ALA A 104 -15.32 -13.09 3.13
N THR A 105 -15.71 -12.29 4.12
CA THR A 105 -17.04 -12.37 4.75
C THR A 105 -18.14 -12.02 3.76
N GLU A 106 -17.94 -10.98 2.95
CA GLU A 106 -18.88 -10.59 1.89
C GLU A 106 -19.02 -11.69 0.82
N ALA A 107 -17.91 -12.23 0.35
CA ALA A 107 -17.90 -13.36 -0.59
C ALA A 107 -18.65 -14.59 -0.03
N ASP A 108 -18.49 -14.90 1.26
CA ASP A 108 -19.20 -15.99 1.91
C ASP A 108 -20.73 -15.75 1.94
N GLY A 109 -21.15 -14.49 2.12
CA GLY A 109 -22.55 -14.08 2.04
C GLY A 109 -23.13 -14.26 0.63
N GLU A 110 -22.49 -13.69 -0.39
CA GLU A 110 -22.94 -13.79 -1.79
C GLU A 110 -23.02 -15.25 -2.28
N ALA A 111 -22.04 -16.07 -1.89
CA ALA A 111 -22.01 -17.49 -2.24
C ALA A 111 -23.15 -18.28 -1.58
N ALA A 112 -23.58 -17.89 -0.37
CA ALA A 112 -24.72 -18.50 0.32
C ALA A 112 -26.05 -18.09 -0.31
N GLU A 113 -26.22 -16.80 -0.63
CA GLU A 113 -27.43 -16.26 -1.27
C GLU A 113 -27.67 -16.86 -2.65
N SER A 114 -26.59 -17.06 -3.44
CA SER A 114 -26.67 -17.67 -4.78
C SER A 114 -27.16 -19.12 -4.79
N ARG A 115 -27.23 -19.77 -3.62
CA ARG A 115 -27.69 -21.16 -3.44
C ARG A 115 -29.11 -21.27 -2.90
N SER A 116 -29.71 -20.15 -2.48
CA SER A 116 -31.09 -20.08 -1.96
C SER A 116 -32.12 -19.90 -3.06
#